data_AF-A0AAE2WBC8-F1
#
_entry.id   AF-A0AAE2WBC8-F1
#
_cell.length_a   1.000
_cell.length_b   1.000
_cell.length_c   1.000
_cell.angle_alpha   90.00
_cell.angle_beta   90.00
_cell.angle_gamma   90.00
#
_symmetry.space_group_name_H-M   'P 1'
#
loop_
_entity.id
_entity.type
_entity.pdbx_description
1 polymer ?
#
loop_
_entity_poly.entity_id
_entity_poly.type
_entity_poly.pdbx_seq_one_letter_code
_entity_poly.pdbx_strand_id
1 'polypeptide(L)'
;MPNAKYTHNLEEIITHGFEPIDPDEKIEVNLKDLLYIYGVLQEYMRFFHQPDHYQTLDDVIAFLGSNKDNAGFQILNTAVYKKMSGMFPLHIDEKFDNGDFDSPQLPFYYDEKRHH
;
A
#
# COMPACT_ATOMS: atom_id res chain seq x y z
N MET A 1 -14.54 16.80 12.87
CA MET A 1 -14.26 15.38 12.56
C MET A 1 -14.56 14.57 13.81
N PRO A 2 -15.37 13.49 13.74
CA PRO A 2 -15.51 12.57 14.87
C PRO A 2 -14.11 12.04 15.23
N ASN A 3 -13.81 11.88 16.52
CA ASN A 3 -12.49 11.51 17.04
C ASN A 3 -11.87 10.36 16.25
N ALA A 4 -10.95 10.66 15.32
CA ALA A 4 -10.22 9.63 14.59
C ALA A 4 -9.49 8.77 15.62
N LYS A 5 -9.78 7.47 15.62
CA LYS A 5 -9.08 6.53 16.49
C LYS A 5 -7.77 6.17 15.84
N TYR A 6 -6.67 6.50 16.49
CA TYR A 6 -5.33 6.12 16.04
C TYR A 6 -4.97 4.74 16.54
N THR A 7 -4.22 3.99 15.74
CA THR A 7 -3.74 2.65 16.13
C THR A 7 -2.28 2.43 15.81
N HIS A 8 -1.64 1.62 16.66
CA HIS A 8 -0.32 1.05 16.40
C HIS A 8 -0.43 -0.33 15.74
N ASN A 9 -1.64 -0.90 15.64
CA ASN A 9 -1.88 -2.15 14.95
C ASN A 9 -2.10 -1.87 13.46
N LEU A 10 -1.01 -1.91 12.68
CA LEU A 10 -1.07 -1.71 11.23
C LEU A 10 -1.80 -2.86 10.53
N GLU A 11 -1.81 -4.06 11.09
CA GLU A 11 -2.51 -5.22 10.53
C GLU A 11 -4.02 -5.00 10.55
N GLU A 12 -4.57 -4.45 11.62
CA GLU A 12 -6.00 -4.05 11.70
C GLU A 12 -6.41 -3.07 10.59
N ILE A 13 -5.50 -2.18 10.18
CA ILE A 13 -5.75 -1.24 9.08
C ILE A 13 -5.77 -2.01 7.75
N ILE A 14 -4.80 -2.90 7.54
CA ILE A 14 -4.61 -3.63 6.28
C ILE A 14 -5.71 -4.66 6.04
N THR A 15 -6.19 -5.34 7.08
CA THR A 15 -7.17 -6.42 6.96
C THR A 15 -8.62 -5.96 7.17
N HIS A 16 -8.86 -4.65 7.28
CA HIS A 16 -10.21 -4.12 7.46
C HIS A 16 -11.12 -4.53 6.30
N GLY A 17 -12.30 -5.06 6.61
CA GLY A 17 -13.29 -5.43 5.60
C GLY A 17 -13.01 -6.79 4.92
N PHE A 18 -12.01 -7.53 5.37
CA PHE A 18 -11.70 -8.87 4.84
C PHE A 18 -12.61 -9.96 5.42
N GLU A 19 -13.28 -9.71 6.55
CA GLU A 19 -14.11 -10.69 7.26
C GLU A 19 -15.17 -11.39 6.37
N PRO A 20 -15.79 -10.73 5.38
CA PRO A 20 -16.76 -11.35 4.49
C PRO A 20 -16.16 -12.14 3.32
N ILE A 21 -14.84 -12.09 3.10
CA ILE A 21 -14.18 -12.76 1.97
C ILE A 21 -14.04 -14.26 2.27
N ASP A 22 -14.38 -15.11 1.30
CA ASP A 22 -14.19 -16.55 1.42
C ASP A 22 -12.69 -16.88 1.47
N PRO A 23 -12.18 -17.51 2.56
CA PRO A 23 -10.75 -17.82 2.69
C PRO A 23 -10.24 -18.82 1.65
N ASP A 24 -11.12 -19.56 0.98
CA ASP A 24 -10.76 -20.51 -0.08
C ASP A 24 -10.88 -19.91 -1.50
N GLU A 25 -11.36 -18.67 -1.63
CA GLU A 25 -11.46 -17.97 -2.90
C GLU A 25 -10.05 -17.74 -3.50
N LYS A 26 -9.91 -18.09 -4.79
CA LYS A 26 -8.64 -17.96 -5.52
C LYS A 26 -8.87 -17.28 -6.85
N ILE A 27 -7.88 -16.47 -7.24
CA ILE A 27 -7.83 -15.80 -8.52
C ILE A 27 -6.64 -16.30 -9.35
N GLU A 28 -6.79 -16.25 -10.67
CA GLU A 28 -5.67 -16.41 -11.60
C GLU A 28 -5.15 -15.03 -11.98
N VAL A 29 -3.83 -14.86 -11.97
CA VAL A 29 -3.18 -13.58 -12.25
C VAL A 29 -2.12 -13.71 -13.33
N ASN A 30 -1.84 -12.61 -14.03
CA ASN A 30 -0.74 -12.58 -14.98
C ASN A 30 0.60 -12.78 -14.25
N LEU A 31 1.35 -13.82 -14.63
CA LEU A 31 2.63 -14.15 -13.99
C LEU A 31 3.67 -13.03 -14.06
N LYS A 32 3.76 -12.30 -15.18
CA LYS A 32 4.74 -11.20 -15.32
C LYS A 32 4.39 -10.04 -14.41
N ASP A 33 3.11 -9.71 -14.30
CA ASP A 33 2.66 -8.65 -13.42
C ASP A 33 2.83 -9.05 -11.94
N LEU A 34 2.54 -10.30 -11.57
CA LEU A 34 2.83 -10.83 -10.24
C LEU A 34 4.32 -10.73 -9.89
N LEU A 35 5.21 -11.14 -10.80
CA LEU A 35 6.65 -11.02 -10.60
C LEU A 35 7.12 -9.56 -10.52
N TYR A 36 6.49 -8.65 -11.27
CA TYR A 36 6.77 -7.22 -11.18
C TYR A 36 6.41 -6.69 -9.79
N ILE A 37 5.19 -6.95 -9.31
CA ILE A 37 4.73 -6.52 -7.98
C ILE A 37 5.65 -7.09 -6.90
N TYR A 38 5.98 -8.38 -6.97
CA TYR A 38 6.92 -9.00 -6.05
C TYR A 38 8.29 -8.31 -6.04
N GLY A 39 8.83 -7.98 -7.22
CA GLY A 39 10.09 -7.24 -7.35
C GLY A 39 10.03 -5.85 -6.71
N VAL A 40 8.92 -5.13 -6.88
CA VAL A 40 8.70 -3.83 -6.23
C VAL A 40 8.68 -3.97 -4.71
N LEU A 41 7.92 -4.93 -4.17
CA LEU A 41 7.86 -5.16 -2.71
C LEU A 41 9.22 -5.59 -2.15
N GLN A 42 9.99 -6.40 -2.88
CA GLN A 42 11.36 -6.77 -2.50
C GLN A 42 12.30 -5.57 -2.48
N GLU A 43 12.17 -4.63 -3.42
CA GLU A 43 12.96 -3.40 -3.42
C GLU A 43 12.65 -2.54 -2.20
N TYR A 44 11.37 -2.38 -1.88
CA TYR A 44 10.91 -1.67 -0.69
C TYR A 44 11.39 -2.34 0.59
N MET A 45 11.27 -3.67 0.68
CA MET A 45 11.82 -4.44 1.79
C MET A 45 13.32 -4.23 1.91
N ARG A 46 14.08 -4.31 0.81
CA ARG A 46 15.53 -4.07 0.82
C ARG A 46 15.83 -2.66 1.32
N PHE A 47 15.13 -1.64 0.83
CA PHE A 47 15.32 -0.27 1.25
C PHE A 47 15.08 -0.13 2.76
N PHE A 48 13.93 -0.58 3.28
CA PHE A 48 13.56 -0.41 4.69
C PHE A 48 14.15 -1.46 5.66
N HIS A 49 14.83 -2.50 5.17
CA HIS A 49 15.36 -3.57 6.02
C HIS A 49 16.55 -3.13 6.88
N GLN A 50 17.40 -2.25 6.36
CA GLN A 50 18.61 -1.78 7.05
C GLN A 50 18.64 -0.25 7.05
N PRO A 51 18.63 0.42 8.22
CA PRO A 51 18.72 1.87 8.31
C PRO A 51 19.93 2.47 7.58
N ASP A 52 21.00 1.69 7.41
CA ASP A 52 22.19 2.09 6.63
C ASP A 52 21.90 2.33 5.14
N HIS A 53 20.76 1.87 4.62
CA HIS A 53 20.33 2.16 3.25
C HIS A 53 19.63 3.53 3.08
N TYR A 54 19.26 4.19 4.19
CA TYR A 54 18.51 5.46 4.19
C TYR A 54 18.92 6.33 5.39
N GLN A 55 20.22 6.65 5.45
CA GLN A 55 20.82 7.33 6.59
C GLN A 55 20.30 8.76 6.78
N THR A 56 19.84 9.37 5.69
CA THR A 56 19.37 10.75 5.66
C THR A 56 17.96 10.85 5.09
N LEU A 57 17.27 11.96 5.39
CA LEU A 57 16.00 12.29 4.75
C LEU A 57 16.15 12.41 3.23
N ASP A 58 17.30 12.89 2.75
CA ASP A 58 17.58 13.02 1.32
C ASP A 58 17.64 11.65 0.62
N ASP A 59 18.14 10.60 1.30
CA ASP A 59 18.11 9.23 0.76
C ASP A 59 16.68 8.72 0.59
N VAL A 60 15.80 9.03 1.56
CA VAL A 60 14.37 8.69 1.49
C VAL A 60 13.68 9.46 0.37
N ILE A 61 13.94 10.76 0.26
CA ILE A 61 13.39 11.61 -0.81
C ILE A 61 13.87 11.13 -2.19
N ALA A 62 15.16 10.78 -2.33
CA ALA A 62 15.73 10.28 -3.57
C ALA A 62 15.14 8.92 -3.97
N PHE A 63 14.96 8.02 -3.01
CA PHE A 63 14.33 6.72 -3.25
C PHE A 63 12.87 6.86 -3.68
N LEU A 64 12.08 7.63 -2.94
CA LEU A 64 10.66 7.81 -3.23
C LEU A 64 10.46 8.57 -4.55
N GLY A 65 11.23 9.64 -4.78
CA GLY A 65 11.02 10.58 -5.88
C GLY A 65 9.59 11.12 -5.90
N SER A 66 9.10 11.44 -7.10
CA SER A 66 7.70 11.85 -7.34
C SER A 66 6.96 10.88 -8.26
N ASN A 67 5.69 11.17 -8.55
CA ASN A 67 4.92 10.44 -9.55
C ASN A 67 5.35 10.68 -11.01
N LYS A 68 6.31 11.59 -11.23
CA LYS A 68 6.88 11.90 -12.55
C LYS A 68 8.25 11.26 -12.76
N ASP A 69 8.90 10.84 -11.68
CA ASP A 69 10.23 10.23 -11.72
C ASP A 69 10.08 8.72 -11.77
N ASN A 70 10.97 8.03 -12.50
CA ASN A 70 11.06 6.57 -12.47
C ASN A 70 11.73 6.09 -11.16
N ALA A 71 11.12 6.46 -10.03
CA ALA A 71 11.55 6.23 -8.66
C ALA A 71 10.47 5.46 -7.88
N GLY A 72 10.73 5.18 -6.60
CA GLY A 72 9.92 4.31 -5.77
C GLY A 72 8.42 4.61 -5.84
N PHE A 73 8.03 5.88 -5.74
CA PHE A 73 6.61 6.26 -5.74
C PHE A 73 5.90 5.93 -7.06
N GLN A 74 6.49 6.28 -8.21
CA GLN A 74 5.88 5.96 -9.52
C GLN A 74 5.86 4.45 -9.78
N ILE A 75 6.90 3.74 -9.34
CA ILE A 75 7.02 2.28 -9.47
C ILE A 75 5.93 1.58 -8.62
N LEU A 76 5.77 1.97 -7.36
CA LEU A 76 4.74 1.45 -6.46
C LEU A 76 3.33 1.80 -6.97
N ASN A 77 3.11 3.04 -7.41
CA ASN A 77 1.85 3.45 -8.01
C ASN A 77 1.49 2.59 -9.22
N THR A 78 2.47 2.28 -10.08
CA THR A 78 2.28 1.40 -11.24
C THR A 78 1.94 -0.03 -10.81
N ALA A 79 2.64 -0.58 -9.81
CA ALA A 79 2.34 -1.91 -9.27
C ALA A 79 0.89 -1.99 -8.75
N VAL A 80 0.46 -1.04 -7.93
CA VAL A 80 -0.87 -1.04 -7.32
C VAL A 80 -1.97 -0.73 -8.34
N TYR A 81 -1.89 0.41 -9.04
CA TYR A 81 -3.04 0.91 -9.80
C TYR A 81 -3.09 0.46 -11.26
N LYS A 82 -1.99 -0.05 -11.81
CA LYS A 82 -1.94 -0.50 -13.22
C LYS A 82 -1.73 -2.00 -13.36
N LYS A 83 -1.01 -2.62 -12.44
CA LYS A 83 -0.72 -4.06 -12.50
C LYS A 83 -1.69 -4.88 -11.66
N MET A 84 -2.00 -4.44 -10.43
CA MET A 84 -2.92 -5.17 -9.55
C MET A 84 -4.40 -4.89 -9.82
N SER A 85 -4.78 -3.70 -10.28
CA SER A 85 -6.19 -3.32 -10.46
C SER A 85 -6.98 -4.25 -11.39
N GLY A 86 -6.34 -4.93 -12.33
CA GLY A 86 -7.00 -5.92 -13.20
C GLY A 86 -7.00 -7.35 -12.67
N MET A 87 -6.48 -7.57 -11.46
CA MET A 87 -6.38 -8.90 -10.84
C MET A 87 -7.57 -9.21 -9.92
N PHE A 88 -8.28 -8.19 -9.46
CA PHE A 88 -9.42 -8.38 -8.56
C PHE A 88 -10.68 -8.80 -9.33
N PRO A 89 -11.50 -9.69 -8.75
CA PRO A 89 -12.81 -10.00 -9.29
C PRO A 89 -13.77 -8.83 -9.03
N LEU A 90 -14.83 -8.73 -9.84
CA LEU A 90 -15.75 -7.58 -9.84
C LEU A 90 -16.34 -7.27 -8.45
N HIS A 91 -16.69 -8.29 -7.65
CA HIS A 91 -17.24 -8.07 -6.31
C HIS A 91 -16.23 -7.49 -5.32
N ILE A 92 -14.93 -7.61 -5.59
CA ILE A 92 -13.87 -6.97 -4.80
C ILE A 92 -13.60 -5.56 -5.32
N ASP A 93 -13.61 -5.33 -6.63
CA ASP A 93 -13.51 -3.99 -7.21
C ASP A 93 -14.64 -3.07 -6.72
N GLU A 94 -15.88 -3.56 -6.73
CA GLU A 94 -17.04 -2.82 -6.21
C GLU A 94 -16.88 -2.47 -4.72
N LYS A 95 -16.22 -3.34 -3.94
CA LYS A 95 -15.94 -3.09 -2.52
C LYS A 95 -14.87 -2.03 -2.32
N PHE A 96 -13.82 -2.02 -3.14
CA PHE A 96 -12.84 -0.93 -3.16
C PHE A 96 -13.50 0.41 -3.48
N ASP A 97 -14.35 0.46 -4.52
CA ASP A 97 -15.03 1.69 -4.94
C ASP A 97 -16.01 2.23 -3.88
N ASN A 98 -16.60 1.35 -3.07
CA ASN A 98 -17.50 1.72 -1.97
C ASN A 98 -16.76 2.09 -0.67
N GLY A 99 -15.43 1.90 -0.61
CA GLY A 99 -14.64 2.13 0.60
C GLY A 99 -14.83 1.05 1.68
N ASP A 100 -15.30 -0.15 1.32
CA ASP A 100 -15.52 -1.25 2.27
C ASP A 100 -14.21 -1.70 2.96
N PHE A 101 -13.06 -1.44 2.34
CA PHE A 101 -11.72 -1.74 2.86
C PHE A 101 -11.05 -0.52 3.53
N ASP A 102 -11.71 0.64 3.56
CA ASP A 102 -11.15 1.84 4.18
C ASP A 102 -11.30 1.76 5.71
N SER A 103 -10.19 1.42 6.38
CA SER A 103 -10.16 1.38 7.85
C SER A 103 -10.61 2.72 8.46
N PRO A 104 -11.56 2.72 9.40
CA PRO A 104 -11.93 3.93 10.14
C PRO A 104 -10.85 4.36 11.14
N GLN A 105 -9.86 3.50 11.40
CA GLN A 105 -8.70 3.80 12.22
C GLN A 105 -7.56 4.37 11.37
N LEU A 106 -6.91 5.41 11.87
CA LEU A 106 -5.72 5.99 11.24
C LEU A 106 -4.45 5.44 11.87
N PRO A 107 -3.35 5.32 11.12
CA PRO A 107 -2.09 4.87 11.69
C PRO A 107 -1.50 5.92 12.64
N PHE A 108 -0.78 5.48 13.67
CA PHE A 108 -0.17 6.35 14.68
C PHE A 108 0.76 7.45 14.13
N TYR A 109 1.32 7.24 12.93
CA TYR A 109 2.22 8.20 12.28
C TYR A 109 1.48 9.31 11.51
N TYR A 110 0.16 9.17 11.35
CA TYR A 110 -0.65 10.21 10.72
C TYR A 110 -0.90 11.33 11.74
N ASP A 111 -0.42 12.53 11.43
CA ASP A 111 -0.57 13.71 12.28
C ASP A 111 -1.13 14.87 11.46
N GLU A 112 -2.46 15.07 11.56
CA GLU A 112 -3.14 16.20 10.88
C GLU A 112 -2.62 17.57 11.34
N LYS A 113 -1.94 17.65 12.50
CA LYS A 113 -1.46 18.91 13.10
C LYS A 113 -0.01 19.24 12.74
N ARG A 114 0.70 18.38 12.00
CA ARG A 114 2.06 18.65 11.51
C ARG A 114 2.13 19.68 10.38
N HIS A 115 1.00 20.16 9.87
CA HIS A 115 0.91 21.24 8.87
C HIS A 115 0.85 22.65 9.49
N HIS A 116 1.62 22.91 10.55
CA HIS A 116 1.79 24.23 11.16
C HIS A 116 3.26 24.63 11.22
#